data_AF-A0A6J0HBX8-F1
#
_entry.id   AF-A0A6J0HBX8-F1
#
_cell.length_a   1.000
_cell.length_b   1.000
_cell.length_c   1.000
_cell.angle_alpha   90.00
_cell.angle_beta   90.00
_cell.angle_gamma   90.00
#
_symmetry.space_group_name_H-M   'P 1'
#
loop_
_entity.id
_entity.type
_entity.pdbx_description
1 polymer ?
#
loop_
_entity_poly.entity_id
_entity_poly.type
_entity_poly.pdbx_seq_one_letter_code
_entity_poly.pdbx_strand_id
1 'polypeptide(L)'
;MAKYGRRLQTFLSWIYPVDKEQLAEAGFYSVGNGDHVVCFHCGGGLQEWKENEDPWDQHAKWFPGCRFLSKEKGIEFINNVHLRDACSDPTTEAAEGTILPKDDLLQNPLVQSAIAMGFSLSEIRNTMEKRLQMTGESHTSVEDLVADLSAQKENTREEEPNEIPVEQDELIQLQNLYLSTEEKLRRLQEEKLCKICMAKDVSVVFIPCGHLVACKECAQVLSECPLCRTDIMRKQDIFMY
;
A
#
# COMPACT_ATOMS: atom_id res chain seq x y z
N MET A 1 24.62 1.81 -20.81
CA MET A 1 25.38 2.17 -19.60
C MET A 1 25.61 0.98 -18.64
N ALA A 2 25.80 -0.25 -19.14
CA ALA A 2 25.86 -1.45 -18.28
C ALA A 2 27.16 -1.64 -17.48
N LYS A 3 28.28 -1.08 -17.95
CA LYS A 3 29.58 -1.18 -17.27
C LYS A 3 29.73 -0.05 -16.25
N TYR A 4 30.16 -0.38 -15.02
CA TYR A 4 30.41 0.58 -13.95
C TYR A 4 31.28 1.76 -14.40
N GLY A 5 32.47 1.51 -14.98
CA GLY A 5 33.37 2.57 -15.42
C GLY A 5 32.77 3.51 -16.48
N ARG A 6 31.83 3.02 -17.31
CA ARG A 6 31.10 3.88 -18.27
C ARG A 6 30.08 4.78 -17.57
N ARG A 7 29.46 4.31 -16.48
CA ARG A 7 28.57 5.14 -15.65
C ARG A 7 29.35 6.19 -14.91
N LEU A 8 30.46 5.81 -14.26
CA LEU A 8 31.31 6.74 -13.51
C LEU A 8 31.82 7.89 -14.39
N GLN A 9 32.17 7.61 -15.65
CA GLN A 9 32.58 8.64 -16.63
C GLN A 9 31.51 9.70 -16.92
N THR A 10 30.24 9.45 -16.64
CA THR A 10 29.18 10.46 -16.83
C THR A 10 29.18 11.54 -15.75
N PHE A 11 29.86 11.30 -14.62
CA PHE A 11 29.89 12.17 -13.45
C PHE A 11 31.11 13.10 -13.41
N LEU A 12 31.77 13.37 -14.55
CA LEU A 12 32.97 14.20 -14.60
C LEU A 12 32.74 15.64 -14.08
N SER A 13 31.54 16.18 -14.27
CA SER A 13 31.14 17.50 -13.80
C SER A 13 30.19 17.45 -12.59
N TRP A 14 30.19 16.34 -11.85
CA TRP A 14 29.31 16.17 -10.69
C TRP A 14 29.78 16.99 -9.49
N ILE A 15 28.91 17.88 -9.00
CA ILE A 15 29.19 18.81 -7.90
C ILE A 15 28.14 18.71 -6.76
N TYR A 16 27.31 17.67 -6.79
CA TYR A 16 26.18 17.48 -5.89
C TYR A 16 26.57 16.64 -4.67
N PRO A 17 25.80 16.71 -3.56
CA PRO A 17 26.25 16.21 -2.26
C PRO A 17 26.38 14.69 -2.17
N VAL A 18 25.68 13.94 -3.02
CA VAL A 18 25.78 12.48 -3.06
C VAL A 18 26.98 12.03 -3.87
N ASP A 19 27.73 11.07 -3.34
CA ASP A 19 28.94 10.56 -3.94
C ASP A 19 28.68 9.86 -5.29
N LYS A 20 29.49 10.24 -6.30
CA LYS A 20 29.30 9.77 -7.68
C LYS A 20 29.67 8.29 -7.85
N GLU A 21 30.60 7.77 -7.05
CA GLU A 21 30.96 6.37 -7.03
C GLU A 21 29.78 5.54 -6.50
N GLN A 22 29.13 5.99 -5.42
CA GLN A 22 27.90 5.37 -4.89
C GLN A 22 26.75 5.35 -5.90
N LEU A 23 26.51 6.47 -6.59
CA LEU A 23 25.49 6.55 -7.66
C LEU A 23 25.81 5.57 -8.79
N ALA A 24 27.06 5.53 -9.24
CA ALA A 24 27.49 4.59 -10.27
C ALA A 24 27.39 3.14 -9.82
N GLU A 25 27.70 2.81 -8.56
CA GLU A 25 27.53 1.47 -7.98
C GLU A 25 26.07 1.05 -7.96
N ALA A 26 25.16 1.93 -7.53
CA ALA A 26 23.71 1.74 -7.54
C ALA A 26 23.07 1.67 -8.93
N GLY A 27 23.89 1.72 -10.00
CA GLY A 27 23.46 1.53 -11.37
C GLY A 27 23.07 2.82 -12.10
N PHE A 28 23.23 3.97 -11.45
CA PHE A 28 22.90 5.26 -12.02
C PHE A 28 24.03 5.85 -12.87
N TYR A 29 23.66 6.65 -13.86
CA TYR A 29 24.56 7.50 -14.64
C TYR A 29 23.93 8.87 -14.82
N SER A 30 24.73 9.93 -14.83
CA SER A 30 24.23 11.29 -15.03
C SER A 30 23.80 11.51 -16.48
N VAL A 31 22.70 12.23 -16.67
CA VAL A 31 22.25 12.70 -17.98
C VAL A 31 22.73 14.13 -18.31
N GLY A 32 23.52 14.74 -17.41
CA GLY A 32 24.14 16.05 -17.62
C GLY A 32 23.22 17.26 -17.40
N ASN A 33 22.00 17.06 -16.89
CA ASN A 33 21.09 18.13 -16.52
C ASN A 33 20.90 18.16 -15.00
N GLY A 34 21.59 19.08 -14.33
CA GLY A 34 21.57 19.17 -12.88
C GLY A 34 22.10 17.89 -12.20
N ASP A 35 21.43 17.46 -11.14
CA ASP A 35 21.70 16.22 -10.41
C ASP A 35 20.86 15.02 -10.90
N HIS A 36 20.27 15.14 -12.10
CA HIS A 36 19.47 14.06 -12.64
C HIS A 36 20.35 12.89 -13.05
N VAL A 37 19.98 11.71 -12.55
CA VAL A 37 20.60 10.43 -12.86
C VAL A 37 19.56 9.40 -13.31
N VAL A 38 19.98 8.46 -14.15
CA VAL A 38 19.10 7.41 -14.69
C VAL A 38 19.74 6.04 -14.48
N CYS A 39 18.95 5.05 -14.05
CA CYS A 39 19.42 3.67 -13.94
C CYS A 39 19.61 3.06 -15.33
N PHE A 40 20.75 2.41 -15.57
CA PHE A 40 21.02 1.77 -16.86
C PHE A 40 20.10 0.59 -17.21
N HIS A 41 19.45 -0.02 -16.20
CA HIS A 41 18.71 -1.27 -16.35
C HIS A 41 17.20 -1.06 -16.36
N CYS A 42 16.62 -0.42 -15.34
CA CYS A 42 15.17 -0.15 -15.32
C CYS A 42 14.78 1.14 -16.05
N GLY A 43 15.74 2.04 -16.32
CA GLY A 43 15.46 3.35 -16.91
C GLY A 43 14.82 4.35 -15.94
N GLY A 44 14.67 4.01 -14.65
CA GLY A 44 14.18 4.91 -13.62
C GLY A 44 15.12 6.10 -13.40
N GLY A 45 14.55 7.31 -13.36
CA GLY A 45 15.29 8.56 -13.17
C GLY A 45 15.03 9.17 -11.79
N LEU A 46 16.06 9.75 -11.19
CA LEU A 46 16.01 10.45 -9.89
C LEU A 46 16.76 11.78 -9.97
N GLN A 47 16.28 12.78 -9.23
CA GLN A 47 16.84 14.12 -9.12
C GLN A 47 16.55 14.68 -7.72
N GLU A 48 17.06 15.87 -7.40
CA GLU A 48 16.89 16.57 -6.11
C GLU A 48 17.48 15.82 -4.90
N TRP A 49 18.70 15.30 -5.08
CA TRP A 49 19.44 14.52 -4.11
C TRP A 49 19.87 15.31 -2.88
N LYS A 50 19.63 14.75 -1.70
CA LYS A 50 20.10 15.29 -0.41
C LYS A 50 21.35 14.58 0.09
N GLU A 51 22.11 15.25 0.95
CA GLU A 51 23.40 14.76 1.48
C GLU A 51 23.31 13.44 2.25
N ASN A 52 22.15 13.13 2.83
CA ASN A 52 21.89 11.93 3.61
C ASN A 52 21.17 10.81 2.84
N GLU A 53 20.96 10.96 1.54
CA GLU A 53 20.25 9.96 0.74
C GLU A 53 21.19 8.91 0.18
N ASP A 54 20.93 7.64 0.52
CA ASP A 54 21.64 6.51 -0.05
C ASP A 54 21.06 6.14 -1.44
N PRO A 55 21.88 6.05 -2.50
CA PRO A 55 21.40 5.70 -3.84
C PRO A 55 20.72 4.33 -3.95
N TRP A 56 21.11 3.33 -3.16
CA TRP A 56 20.45 2.02 -3.19
C TRP A 56 19.08 2.05 -2.53
N ASP A 57 18.95 2.76 -1.40
CA ASP A 57 17.65 2.96 -0.74
C ASP A 57 16.69 3.73 -1.66
N GLN A 58 17.14 4.82 -2.31
CA GLN A 58 16.31 5.56 -3.27
C GLN A 58 15.92 4.70 -4.48
N HIS A 59 16.84 3.86 -4.97
CA HIS A 59 16.55 2.94 -6.07
C HIS A 59 15.48 1.92 -5.67
N ALA A 60 15.56 1.35 -4.47
CA ALA A 60 14.58 0.40 -3.94
C ALA A 60 13.22 1.06 -3.69
N LYS A 61 13.22 2.23 -3.06
CA LYS A 61 12.02 3.02 -2.77
C LYS A 61 11.18 3.31 -4.01
N TRP A 62 11.82 3.76 -5.09
CA TRP A 62 11.09 4.24 -6.27
C TRP A 62 10.97 3.20 -7.39
N PHE A 63 11.89 2.25 -7.49
CA PHE A 63 11.92 1.26 -8.58
C PHE A 63 12.16 -0.18 -8.11
N PRO A 64 11.31 -0.74 -7.22
CA PRO A 64 11.52 -2.07 -6.62
C PRO A 64 11.55 -3.22 -7.64
N GLY A 65 10.91 -3.05 -8.80
CA GLY A 65 10.91 -4.04 -9.88
C GLY A 65 12.20 -4.08 -10.72
N CYS A 66 13.22 -3.28 -10.40
CA CYS A 66 14.45 -3.26 -11.18
C CYS A 66 15.24 -4.57 -11.02
N ARG A 67 15.36 -5.37 -12.09
CA ARG A 67 16.11 -6.66 -12.01
C ARG A 67 17.59 -6.51 -11.65
N PHE A 68 18.22 -5.38 -11.99
CA PHE A 68 19.59 -5.10 -11.55
C PHE A 68 19.64 -4.92 -10.03
N LEU A 69 18.73 -4.11 -9.47
CA LEU A 69 18.60 -3.90 -8.04
C LEU A 69 18.35 -5.23 -7.30
N SER A 70 17.36 -6.01 -7.75
CA SER A 70 17.03 -7.30 -7.11
C SER A 70 18.21 -8.27 -7.15
N LYS A 71 19.04 -8.22 -8.21
CA LYS A 71 20.22 -9.07 -8.34
C LYS A 71 21.36 -8.65 -7.40
N GLU A 72 21.62 -7.35 -7.26
CA GLU A 72 22.75 -6.85 -6.46
C GLU A 72 22.44 -6.75 -4.96
N LYS A 73 21.18 -6.44 -4.59
CA LYS A 73 20.79 -6.20 -3.19
C LYS A 73 19.85 -7.26 -2.61
N GLY A 74 19.14 -8.01 -3.45
CA GLY A 74 18.16 -9.00 -3.02
C GLY A 74 16.78 -8.44 -2.68
N ILE A 75 15.77 -9.29 -2.70
CA ILE A 75 14.36 -8.91 -2.43
C ILE A 75 14.15 -8.47 -0.97
N GLU A 76 14.84 -9.09 -0.01
CA GLU A 76 14.76 -8.72 1.41
C GLU A 76 15.17 -7.26 1.66
N PHE A 77 16.23 -6.79 1.01
CA PHE A 77 16.65 -5.39 1.08
C PHE A 77 15.55 -4.45 0.59
N ILE A 78 14.96 -4.77 -0.58
CA ILE A 78 13.91 -3.96 -1.20
C ILE A 78 12.68 -3.90 -0.29
N ASN A 79 12.23 -5.04 0.23
CA ASN A 79 11.10 -5.11 1.17
C ASN A 79 11.37 -4.28 2.43
N ASN A 80 12.57 -4.39 3.02
CA ASN A 80 12.93 -3.63 4.22
C ASN A 80 12.91 -2.12 4.01
N VAL A 81 13.30 -1.62 2.84
CA VAL A 81 13.21 -0.18 2.50
C VAL A 81 11.75 0.27 2.51
N HIS A 82 10.85 -0.49 1.87
CA HIS A 82 9.42 -0.15 1.85
C HIS A 82 8.74 -0.25 3.22
N LEU A 83 9.17 -1.19 4.07
CA LEU A 83 8.65 -1.30 5.44
C LEU A 83 9.06 -0.11 6.31
N ARG A 84 10.26 0.46 6.11
CA ARG A 84 10.70 1.68 6.82
C ARG A 84 9.91 2.92 6.38
N ASP A 85 9.61 3.02 5.10
CA ASP A 85 8.79 4.11 4.56
C ASP A 85 7.33 4.02 5.04
N ALA A 86 6.77 2.82 5.25
CA ALA A 86 5.41 2.64 5.78
C ALA A 86 5.22 3.13 7.23
N CYS A 87 6.31 3.30 8.00
CA CYS A 87 6.29 3.94 9.32
C CYS A 87 6.66 5.43 9.28
N SER A 88 6.99 5.97 8.11
CA SER A 88 7.49 7.34 7.93
C SER A 88 6.48 8.16 7.13
N ASP A 89 5.24 8.29 7.61
CA ASP A 89 4.32 9.31 7.09
C ASP A 89 4.85 10.70 7.49
N PRO A 90 5.13 11.62 6.55
CA PRO A 90 5.63 12.96 6.84
C PRO A 90 4.49 13.95 7.17
N THR A 91 3.50 13.52 7.96
CA THR A 91 2.44 14.40 8.47
C THR A 91 2.19 14.17 9.95
N THR A 92 3.20 14.40 10.79
CA THR A 92 3.03 14.87 12.18
C THR A 92 4.38 15.29 12.75
N GLU A 93 4.90 16.44 12.32
CA GLU A 93 5.67 17.29 13.23
C GLU A 93 4.68 18.28 13.86
N ALA A 94 4.24 17.95 15.08
CA ALA A 94 3.59 18.80 16.09
C ALA A 94 2.39 18.08 16.74
N ALA A 95 2.67 17.20 17.70
CA ALA A 95 1.99 17.10 18.98
C ALA A 95 2.47 15.82 19.69
N GLU A 96 3.17 15.99 20.81
CA GLU A 96 3.23 14.96 21.84
C GLU A 96 1.78 14.62 22.25
N GLY A 97 1.36 13.40 21.94
CA GLY A 97 0.03 12.90 22.24
C GLY A 97 -0.07 11.44 21.84
N THR A 98 -0.07 10.56 22.84
CA THR A 98 -0.08 9.10 22.74
C THR A 98 -1.21 8.58 21.86
N ILE A 99 -0.91 8.26 20.60
CA ILE A 99 -1.79 7.43 19.76
C ILE A 99 -1.09 6.07 19.64
N LEU A 100 -1.61 5.07 20.35
CA LEU A 100 -1.23 3.69 20.11
C LEU A 100 -1.59 3.35 18.64
N PRO A 101 -0.66 2.80 17.84
CA PRO A 101 -0.92 2.40 16.46
C PRO A 101 -2.15 1.48 16.39
N LYS A 102 -3.00 1.65 15.35
CA LYS A 102 -4.22 0.83 15.18
C LYS A 102 -3.95 -0.68 15.15
N ASP A 103 -2.76 -1.09 14.71
CA ASP A 103 -2.31 -2.48 14.74
C ASP A 103 -2.09 -3.01 16.17
N ASP A 104 -1.54 -2.21 17.10
CA ASP A 104 -1.34 -2.61 18.49
C ASP A 104 -2.67 -2.79 19.24
N LEU A 105 -3.69 -1.99 18.89
CA LEU A 105 -5.02 -2.10 19.50
C LEU A 105 -5.74 -3.38 19.09
N LEU A 106 -5.58 -3.82 17.84
CA LEU A 106 -6.15 -5.07 17.32
C LEU A 106 -5.44 -6.32 17.82
N GLN A 107 -4.16 -6.21 18.19
CA GLN A 107 -3.40 -7.30 18.82
C GLN A 107 -3.65 -7.41 20.33
N ASN A 108 -4.36 -6.46 20.95
CA ASN A 108 -4.64 -6.50 22.37
C ASN A 108 -5.68 -7.62 22.71
N PRO A 109 -5.33 -8.62 23.54
CA PRO A 109 -6.25 -9.72 23.90
C PRO A 109 -7.54 -9.26 24.58
N LEU A 110 -7.51 -8.11 25.28
CA LEU A 110 -8.69 -7.53 25.91
C LEU A 110 -9.69 -7.00 24.87
N VAL A 111 -9.15 -6.33 23.86
CA VAL A 111 -9.93 -5.78 22.73
C VAL A 111 -10.55 -6.91 21.92
N GLN A 112 -9.79 -7.97 21.62
CA GLN A 112 -10.31 -9.16 20.92
C GLN A 112 -11.44 -9.85 21.68
N SER A 113 -11.29 -9.98 23.00
CA SER A 113 -12.32 -10.59 23.86
C SER A 113 -13.60 -9.75 23.90
N ALA A 114 -13.48 -8.41 23.95
CA ALA A 114 -14.62 -7.51 23.91
C ALA A 114 -15.34 -7.52 22.55
N ILE A 115 -14.61 -7.61 21.43
CA ILE A 115 -15.21 -7.79 20.10
C ILE A 115 -15.99 -9.11 20.03
N ALA A 116 -15.43 -10.20 20.55
CA ALA A 116 -16.11 -11.50 20.58
C ALA A 116 -17.41 -11.48 21.40
N MET A 117 -17.53 -10.58 22.38
CA MET A 117 -18.76 -10.32 23.14
C MET A 117 -19.76 -9.39 22.42
N GLY A 118 -19.44 -8.93 21.21
CA GLY A 118 -20.34 -8.14 20.36
C GLY A 118 -20.24 -6.62 20.54
N PHE A 119 -19.18 -6.12 21.15
CA PHE A 119 -18.90 -4.67 21.20
C PHE A 119 -18.15 -4.21 19.94
N SER A 120 -18.50 -3.02 19.44
CA SER A 120 -17.82 -2.43 18.28
C SER A 120 -16.45 -1.87 18.67
N LEU A 121 -15.52 -1.88 17.73
CA LEU A 121 -14.18 -1.28 17.94
C LEU A 121 -14.24 0.21 18.27
N SER A 122 -15.25 0.93 17.78
CA SER A 122 -15.49 2.34 18.12
C SER A 122 -15.86 2.52 19.59
N GLU A 123 -16.77 1.69 20.12
CA GLU A 123 -17.13 1.71 21.55
C GLU A 123 -15.91 1.37 22.42
N ILE A 124 -15.15 0.33 22.02
CA ILE A 124 -13.93 -0.11 22.71
C ILE A 124 -12.86 0.99 22.71
N ARG A 125 -12.54 1.56 21.54
CA ARG A 125 -11.54 2.63 21.40
C ARG A 125 -11.91 3.84 22.24
N ASN A 126 -13.14 4.35 22.10
CA ASN A 126 -13.62 5.51 22.85
C ASN A 126 -13.56 5.26 24.36
N THR A 127 -13.88 4.05 24.81
CA THR A 127 -13.84 3.67 26.23
C THR A 127 -12.40 3.63 26.77
N MET A 128 -11.48 3.01 26.03
CA MET A 128 -10.07 2.93 26.41
C MET A 128 -9.40 4.31 26.43
N GLU A 129 -9.63 5.14 25.41
CA GLU A 129 -9.12 6.51 25.33
C GLU A 129 -9.67 7.37 26.48
N LYS A 130 -10.97 7.27 26.76
CA LYS A 130 -11.61 8.02 27.84
C LYS A 130 -11.07 7.62 29.21
N ARG A 131 -10.78 6.33 29.43
CA ARG A 131 -10.18 5.87 30.69
C ARG A 131 -8.76 6.42 30.85
N LEU A 132 -7.93 6.34 29.81
CA LEU A 132 -6.59 6.93 29.81
C LEU A 132 -6.62 8.43 30.10
N GLN A 133 -7.59 9.17 29.56
CA GLN A 133 -7.74 10.60 29.83
C GLN A 133 -8.20 10.91 31.27
N MET A 134 -9.06 10.06 31.85
CA MET A 134 -9.66 10.31 33.17
C MET A 134 -8.78 9.82 34.33
N THR A 135 -8.15 8.66 34.20
CA THR A 135 -7.38 8.03 35.28
C THR A 135 -5.89 7.94 34.97
N GLY A 136 -5.47 8.12 33.71
CA GLY A 136 -4.09 7.87 33.28
C GLY A 136 -3.72 6.39 33.18
N GLU A 137 -4.66 5.48 33.47
CA GLU A 137 -4.44 4.04 33.53
C GLU A 137 -5.15 3.31 32.39
N SER A 138 -4.55 2.22 31.92
CA SER A 138 -5.19 1.32 30.95
C SER A 138 -6.05 0.28 31.66
N HIS A 139 -7.08 -0.22 30.97
CA HIS A 139 -7.85 -1.37 31.44
C HIS A 139 -6.93 -2.58 31.69
N THR A 140 -7.10 -3.24 32.83
CA THR A 140 -6.22 -4.33 33.27
C THR A 140 -6.82 -5.72 33.02
N SER A 141 -8.13 -5.81 32.76
CA SER A 141 -8.83 -7.06 32.47
C SER A 141 -10.03 -6.85 31.54
N VAL A 142 -10.54 -7.94 30.98
CA VAL A 142 -11.70 -7.93 30.08
C VAL A 142 -12.96 -7.48 30.83
N GLU A 143 -13.13 -7.95 32.08
CA GLU A 143 -14.29 -7.62 32.92
C GLU A 143 -14.35 -6.12 33.21
N ASP A 144 -13.18 -5.52 33.41
CA ASP A 144 -12.99 -4.11 33.69
C ASP A 144 -13.30 -3.23 32.46
N LEU A 145 -12.88 -3.68 31.27
CA LEU A 145 -13.23 -3.04 29.99
C LEU A 145 -14.72 -3.17 29.65
N VAL A 146 -15.30 -4.36 29.84
CA VAL A 146 -16.71 -4.63 29.56
C VAL A 146 -17.64 -3.90 30.53
N ALA A 147 -17.24 -3.70 31.79
CA ALA A 147 -17.98 -2.91 32.76
C ALA A 147 -18.14 -1.45 32.29
N ASP A 148 -17.07 -0.81 31.83
CA ASP A 148 -17.13 0.54 31.29
C ASP A 148 -17.94 0.63 30.00
N LEU A 149 -17.78 -0.35 29.10
CA LEU A 149 -18.52 -0.42 27.84
C LEU A 149 -20.03 -0.54 28.06
N SER A 150 -20.41 -1.34 29.05
CA SER A 150 -21.82 -1.53 29.41
C SER A 150 -22.40 -0.27 30.03
N ALA A 151 -21.63 0.44 30.86
CA ALA A 151 -22.04 1.72 31.45
C ALA A 151 -22.25 2.83 30.40
N GLN A 152 -21.53 2.79 29.27
CA GLN A 152 -21.72 3.75 28.17
C GLN A 152 -22.98 3.47 27.34
N LYS A 153 -23.39 2.21 27.21
CA LYS A 153 -24.60 1.77 26.50
C LYS A 153 -25.90 2.21 27.17
N GLU A 154 -25.87 2.46 28.48
CA GLU A 154 -27.03 2.98 29.21
C GLU A 154 -27.24 4.49 29.02
N ASN A 155 -26.19 5.22 28.62
CA ASN A 155 -26.22 6.68 28.48
C ASN A 155 -26.57 7.18 27.06
N THR A 156 -26.82 6.27 26.10
CA THR A 156 -27.03 6.56 24.67
C THR A 156 -28.44 6.24 24.15
N ARG A 157 -29.43 6.02 25.02
CA ARG A 157 -30.78 5.54 24.61
C ARG A 157 -31.78 6.59 24.10
N GLU A 158 -31.40 7.84 23.89
CA GLU A 158 -32.32 8.84 23.30
C GLU A 158 -31.59 9.66 22.25
N GLU A 159 -31.50 9.16 21.02
CA GLU A 159 -31.55 9.93 19.77
C GLU A 159 -31.53 8.94 18.60
N GLU A 160 -32.61 8.89 17.82
CA GLU A 160 -32.68 8.11 16.59
C GLU A 160 -31.57 8.58 15.63
N PRO A 161 -30.74 7.69 15.05
CA PRO A 161 -29.69 8.12 14.15
C PRO A 161 -30.32 8.61 12.84
N ASN A 162 -30.19 9.91 12.60
CA ASN A 162 -30.38 10.53 11.29
C ASN A 162 -29.59 9.71 10.25
N GLU A 163 -30.28 9.14 9.26
CA GLU A 163 -29.66 8.44 8.14
C GLU A 163 -28.84 9.44 7.31
N ILE A 164 -27.55 9.55 7.60
CA ILE A 164 -26.59 10.17 6.70
C ILE A 164 -26.32 9.13 5.60
N PRO A 165 -26.52 9.43 4.31
CA PRO A 165 -26.14 8.52 3.23
C PRO A 165 -24.62 8.36 3.25
N VAL A 166 -24.12 7.27 3.82
CA VAL A 166 -22.71 6.90 3.72
C VAL A 166 -22.43 6.58 2.25
N GLU A 167 -21.54 7.34 1.61
CA GLU A 167 -21.16 7.08 0.22
C GLU A 167 -20.65 5.64 0.11
N GLN A 168 -21.10 4.89 -0.90
CA GLN A 168 -20.81 3.46 -1.06
C GLN A 168 -19.30 3.14 -0.99
N ASP A 169 -18.45 4.10 -1.34
CA ASP A 169 -17.00 3.98 -1.29
C ASP A 169 -16.44 3.91 0.13
N GLU A 170 -17.01 4.63 1.11
CA GLU A 170 -16.56 4.58 2.51
C GLU A 170 -16.90 3.24 3.17
N LEU A 171 -18.05 2.65 2.79
CA LEU A 171 -18.47 1.34 3.29
C LEU A 171 -17.55 0.22 2.78
N ILE A 172 -17.11 0.30 1.51
CA ILE A 172 -16.15 -0.64 0.91
C ILE A 172 -14.77 -0.50 1.58
N GLN A 173 -14.33 0.72 1.87
CA GLN A 173 -13.06 0.96 2.55
C GLN A 173 -13.06 0.41 3.98
N LEU A 174 -14.13 0.64 4.74
CA LEU A 174 -14.28 0.05 6.08
C LEU A 174 -14.29 -1.47 5.98
N GLN A 175 -15.06 -2.04 5.06
CA GLN A 175 -15.13 -3.49 4.90
C GLN A 175 -13.77 -4.08 4.54
N ASN A 176 -12.98 -3.42 3.69
CA ASN A 176 -11.61 -3.82 3.38
C ASN A 176 -10.67 -3.67 4.57
N LEU A 177 -10.83 -2.67 5.45
CA LEU A 177 -9.99 -2.49 6.64
C LEU A 177 -10.10 -3.68 7.60
N TYR A 178 -11.30 -4.23 7.78
CA TYR A 178 -11.61 -5.34 8.69
C TYR A 178 -11.31 -6.75 8.14
N LEU A 179 -10.94 -6.90 6.87
CA LEU A 179 -10.56 -8.21 6.33
C LEU A 179 -9.17 -8.61 6.84
N SER A 180 -8.99 -9.91 7.12
CA SER A 180 -7.67 -10.47 7.40
C SER A 180 -6.74 -10.23 6.21
N THR A 181 -5.45 -10.12 6.45
CA THR A 181 -4.44 -9.95 5.39
C THR A 181 -4.52 -11.06 4.35
N GLU A 182 -4.80 -12.30 4.78
CA GLU A 182 -5.01 -13.43 3.89
C GLU A 182 -6.22 -13.23 2.97
N GLU A 183 -7.33 -12.75 3.52
CA GLU A 183 -8.55 -12.47 2.75
C GLU A 183 -8.36 -11.29 1.79
N LYS A 184 -7.64 -10.23 2.22
CA LYS A 184 -7.23 -9.11 1.36
C LYS A 184 -6.39 -9.60 0.19
N LEU A 185 -5.39 -10.45 0.46
CA LEU A 185 -4.54 -11.03 -0.57
C LEU A 185 -5.35 -11.88 -1.55
N ARG A 186 -6.29 -12.69 -1.05
CA ARG A 186 -7.17 -13.50 -1.90
C ARG A 186 -8.00 -12.62 -2.84
N ARG A 187 -8.59 -11.53 -2.36
CA ARG A 187 -9.37 -10.59 -3.19
C ARG A 187 -8.51 -9.94 -4.28
N LEU A 188 -7.32 -9.45 -3.92
CA LEU A 188 -6.39 -8.86 -4.90
C LEU A 188 -5.93 -9.89 -5.95
N GLN A 189 -5.78 -11.15 -5.58
CA GLN A 189 -5.50 -12.23 -6.53
C GLN A 189 -6.71 -12.51 -7.43
N GLU A 190 -7.92 -12.57 -6.87
CA GLU A 190 -9.16 -12.77 -7.62
C GLU A 190 -9.43 -11.62 -8.61
N GLU A 191 -9.04 -10.39 -8.28
CA GLU A 191 -9.13 -9.22 -9.18
C GLU A 191 -8.41 -9.44 -10.51
N LYS A 192 -7.25 -10.12 -10.48
CA LYS A 192 -6.44 -10.44 -11.66
C LYS A 192 -7.02 -11.56 -12.52
N LEU A 193 -7.96 -12.35 -11.99
CA LEU A 193 -8.55 -13.48 -12.71
C LEU A 193 -9.60 -13.03 -13.73
N CYS A 194 -9.64 -13.76 -14.85
CA CYS A 194 -10.67 -13.68 -15.87
C CYS A 194 -12.04 -13.86 -15.27
N LYS A 195 -12.94 -12.90 -15.48
CA LYS A 195 -14.29 -12.91 -14.89
C LYS A 195 -15.26 -13.86 -15.59
N ILE A 196 -14.79 -14.60 -16.58
CA ILE A 196 -15.59 -15.58 -17.33
C ILE A 196 -15.28 -17.00 -16.84
N CYS A 197 -14.00 -17.40 -16.83
CA CYS A 197 -13.62 -18.73 -16.34
C CYS A 197 -13.22 -18.77 -14.87
N MET A 198 -12.89 -17.62 -14.26
CA MET A 198 -12.37 -17.50 -12.89
C MET A 198 -11.14 -18.40 -12.62
N ALA A 199 -10.42 -18.79 -13.66
CA ALA A 199 -9.34 -19.79 -13.57
C ALA A 199 -7.98 -19.29 -14.10
N LYS A 200 -7.98 -18.34 -15.04
CA LYS A 200 -6.77 -17.80 -15.67
C LYS A 200 -6.75 -16.29 -15.53
N ASP A 201 -5.56 -15.70 -15.54
CA ASP A 201 -5.42 -14.24 -15.47
C ASP A 201 -6.03 -13.54 -16.69
N VAL A 202 -6.58 -12.35 -16.44
CA VAL A 202 -6.97 -11.41 -17.48
C VAL A 202 -5.73 -11.10 -18.32
N SER A 203 -5.85 -11.30 -19.63
CA SER A 203 -4.71 -11.21 -20.56
C SER A 203 -5.08 -10.53 -21.87
N VAL A 204 -6.32 -10.05 -22.02
CA VAL A 204 -6.80 -9.40 -23.23
C VAL A 204 -7.56 -8.12 -22.88
N VAL A 205 -7.26 -7.05 -23.61
CA VAL A 205 -8.05 -5.81 -23.62
C VAL A 205 -8.95 -5.75 -24.86
N PHE A 206 -10.20 -5.32 -24.68
CA PHE A 206 -11.16 -5.16 -25.77
C PHE A 206 -11.19 -3.73 -26.32
N ILE A 207 -10.96 -3.58 -27.62
CA ILE A 207 -10.93 -2.29 -28.30
C ILE A 207 -12.26 -2.10 -29.06
N PRO A 208 -12.95 -0.94 -28.93
CA PRO A 208 -12.44 0.32 -28.37
C PRO A 208 -12.68 0.52 -26.87
N CYS A 209 -13.47 -0.32 -26.20
CA CYS A 209 -13.97 -0.02 -24.85
C CYS A 209 -12.90 -0.04 -23.72
N GLY A 210 -11.73 -0.64 -23.94
CA GLY A 210 -10.64 -0.70 -22.97
C GLY A 210 -10.81 -1.68 -21.81
N HIS A 211 -11.92 -2.42 -21.73
CA HIS A 211 -12.22 -3.29 -20.60
C HIS A 211 -11.32 -4.55 -20.55
N LEU A 212 -10.89 -4.88 -19.34
CA LEU A 212 -9.98 -5.98 -18.98
C LEU A 212 -10.75 -7.02 -18.14
N VAL A 213 -11.37 -7.99 -18.82
CA VAL A 213 -12.32 -8.91 -18.17
C VAL A 213 -12.08 -10.38 -18.51
N ALA A 214 -11.32 -10.67 -19.57
CA ALA A 214 -11.18 -12.02 -20.12
C ALA A 214 -9.72 -12.47 -20.22
N CYS A 215 -9.49 -13.78 -20.05
CA CYS A 215 -8.27 -14.43 -20.49
C CYS A 215 -8.30 -14.64 -22.02
N LYS A 216 -7.16 -15.00 -22.60
CA LYS A 216 -7.01 -15.24 -24.04
C LYS A 216 -8.02 -16.23 -24.62
N GLU A 217 -8.28 -17.34 -23.95
CA GLU A 217 -9.20 -18.37 -24.45
C GLU A 217 -10.65 -17.92 -24.36
N CYS A 218 -11.07 -17.34 -23.23
CA CYS A 218 -12.43 -16.81 -23.08
C CYS A 218 -12.70 -15.65 -24.04
N ALA A 219 -11.68 -14.83 -24.34
CA ALA A 219 -11.82 -13.73 -25.27
C ALA A 219 -12.12 -14.18 -26.71
N GLN A 220 -11.69 -15.38 -27.14
CA GLN A 220 -11.82 -15.82 -28.54
C GLN A 220 -13.26 -15.86 -29.03
N VAL A 221 -14.18 -16.34 -28.18
CA VAL A 221 -15.58 -16.57 -28.54
C VAL A 221 -16.48 -15.34 -28.42
N LEU A 222 -15.95 -14.20 -27.95
CA LEU A 222 -16.73 -12.98 -27.72
C LEU A 222 -16.75 -12.07 -28.94
N SER A 223 -17.92 -11.61 -29.35
CA SER A 223 -18.12 -10.52 -30.31
C SER A 223 -18.37 -9.16 -29.64
N GLU A 224 -18.86 -9.16 -28.41
CA GLU A 224 -19.18 -7.96 -27.62
C GLU A 224 -18.51 -8.04 -26.24
N CYS A 225 -18.17 -6.87 -25.67
CA CYS A 225 -17.62 -6.78 -24.32
C CYS A 225 -18.68 -7.18 -23.27
N PRO A 226 -18.41 -8.12 -22.36
CA PRO A 226 -19.40 -8.54 -21.35
C PRO A 226 -19.65 -7.49 -20.26
N LEU A 227 -18.78 -6.48 -20.11
CA LEU A 227 -18.96 -5.40 -19.12
C LEU A 227 -19.83 -4.25 -19.66
N CYS A 228 -19.60 -3.82 -20.90
CA CYS A 228 -20.24 -2.62 -21.45
C CYS A 228 -21.03 -2.85 -22.74
N ARG A 229 -21.07 -4.10 -23.24
CA ARG A 229 -21.77 -4.54 -24.46
C ARG A 229 -21.33 -3.84 -25.76
N THR A 230 -20.20 -3.14 -25.73
CA THR A 230 -19.61 -2.56 -26.95
C THR A 230 -19.07 -3.66 -27.85
N ASP A 231 -19.32 -3.57 -29.16
CA ASP A 231 -18.75 -4.45 -30.17
C ASP A 231 -17.22 -4.47 -30.12
N ILE A 232 -16.65 -5.66 -30.07
CA ILE A 232 -15.20 -5.85 -30.00
C ILE A 232 -14.63 -5.77 -31.42
N MET A 233 -14.05 -4.63 -31.75
CA MET A 233 -13.36 -4.44 -33.03
C MET A 233 -12.02 -5.17 -33.06
N ARG A 234 -11.31 -5.22 -31.92
CA ARG A 234 -10.01 -5.86 -31.79
C ARG A 234 -9.76 -6.35 -30.37
N LYS A 235 -9.06 -7.47 -30.27
CA LYS A 235 -8.60 -8.12 -29.03
C LYS A 235 -7.09 -8.01 -28.99
N GLN A 236 -6.55 -7.33 -27.98
CA GLN A 236 -5.11 -7.13 -27.85
C GLN A 236 -4.60 -7.83 -26.59
N ASP A 237 -3.62 -8.72 -26.77
CA ASP A 237 -2.95 -9.39 -25.65
C ASP A 237 -2.16 -8.34 -24.84
N ILE A 238 -2.25 -8.45 -23.51
CA ILE A 238 -1.49 -7.64 -22.55
C ILE A 238 -0.64 -8.54 -21.65
N PHE A 239 0.50 -8.02 -21.19
CA PHE A 239 1.39 -8.70 -20.26
C PHE A 239 1.45 -7.88 -18.97
N MET A 240 0.92 -8.43 -17.87
CA MET A 240 1.08 -7.87 -16.53
C MET A 240 2.30 -8.52 -15.88
N TYR A 241 3.23 -7.71 -15.38
CA TYR A 241 4.47 -8.12 -14.71
C TYR A 241 4.34 -8.07 -13.19
#